data_AF-A0A447P890-F1
#
_entry.id   AF-A0A447P890-F1
#
_cell.length_a   1.000
_cell.length_b   1.000
_cell.length_c   1.000
_cell.angle_alpha   90.00
_cell.angle_beta   90.00
_cell.angle_gamma   90.00
#
_symmetry.space_group_name_H-M   'P 1'
#
loop_
_entity.id
_entity.type
_entity.pdbx_description
1 polymer ?
#
loop_
_entity_poly.entity_id
_entity_poly.type
_entity_poly.pdbx_seq_one_letter_code
_entity_poly.pdbx_strand_id
1 'polypeptide(L)'
;MGMPSELWPRTRVKAHFGWIDRFLPGPKENNAACYFNRAEFTDDTAMALCLADALLECEGSIDPEIIGRNILAWAERFDAFNKNVLGPTSKIALNAIRDGKPIAALENNGVTNGAAMRVSPLGCLLPPTNLTAFIAEVALASSPTHKSDLAVAGARGCRLGRLASG
;
A
#
# COMPACT_ATOMS: atom_id res chain seq x y z
N MET A 1 13.30 10.75 -0.84
CA MET A 1 12.99 9.55 -1.66
C MET A 1 13.49 8.32 -0.92
N GLY A 2 12.65 7.30 -0.70
CA GLY A 2 12.96 6.18 0.22
C GLY A 2 13.44 4.88 -0.44
N MET A 3 12.93 4.54 -1.64
CA MET A 3 13.14 3.25 -2.30
C MET A 3 14.60 2.75 -2.32
N PRO A 4 15.62 3.54 -2.73
CA PRO A 4 16.99 3.02 -2.86
C PRO A 4 17.60 2.51 -1.54
N SER A 5 17.10 3.01 -0.42
CA SER A 5 17.58 2.72 0.94
C SER A 5 16.65 1.79 1.72
N GLU A 6 15.61 1.25 1.09
CA GLU A 6 14.60 0.44 1.76
C GLU A 6 15.23 -0.74 2.54
N LEU A 7 14.72 -0.96 3.76
CA LEU A 7 15.18 -1.96 4.74
C LEU A 7 16.65 -1.86 5.17
N TRP A 8 17.41 -0.84 4.75
CA TRP A 8 18.76 -0.62 5.24
C TRP A 8 18.80 0.23 6.51
N PRO A 9 19.69 -0.09 7.46
CA PRO A 9 19.91 0.77 8.62
C PRO A 9 20.55 2.09 8.19
N ARG A 10 20.25 3.17 8.92
CA ARG A 10 20.75 4.54 8.65
C ARG A 10 22.28 4.59 8.46
N THR A 11 23.02 3.78 9.20
CA THR A 11 24.50 3.68 9.10
C THR A 11 24.94 3.19 7.73
N ARG A 12 24.30 2.14 7.19
CA ARG A 12 24.57 1.63 5.84
C ARG A 12 24.17 2.62 4.77
N VAL A 13 23.01 3.28 4.92
CA VAL A 13 22.57 4.31 3.97
C VAL A 13 23.59 5.44 3.88
N LYS A 14 24.09 5.94 5.02
CA LYS A 14 25.13 6.97 5.05
C LYS A 14 26.46 6.50 4.45
N ALA A 15 26.86 5.25 4.71
CA ALA A 15 28.09 4.71 4.17
C ALA A 15 28.03 4.53 2.64
N HIS A 16 26.90 4.07 2.12
CA HIS A 16 26.74 3.78 0.68
C HIS A 16 26.38 5.03 -0.14
N PHE A 17 25.44 5.84 0.35
CA PHE A 17 24.91 6.99 -0.39
C PHE A 17 25.40 8.34 0.11
N GLY A 18 25.88 8.43 1.36
CA GLY A 18 26.06 9.71 2.04
C GLY A 18 24.72 10.40 2.30
N TRP A 19 24.27 11.16 1.30
CA TRP A 19 23.00 11.90 1.28
C TRP A 19 22.24 11.63 -0.02
N ILE A 20 20.95 11.31 0.08
CA ILE A 20 20.09 11.08 -1.09
C ILE A 20 19.34 12.38 -1.41
N ASP A 21 19.81 13.12 -2.42
CA ASP A 21 19.22 14.39 -2.89
C ASP A 21 18.49 14.29 -4.25
N ARG A 22 18.56 13.13 -4.90
CA ARG A 22 18.01 12.90 -6.24
C ARG A 22 17.40 11.50 -6.36
N PHE A 23 16.67 11.26 -7.45
CA PHE A 23 16.23 9.91 -7.79
C PHE A 23 17.45 9.05 -8.12
N LEU A 24 17.58 7.93 -7.43
CA LEU A 24 18.61 6.92 -7.65
C LEU A 24 17.93 5.58 -7.94
N PRO A 25 18.56 4.68 -8.72
CA PRO A 25 18.09 3.29 -8.83
C PRO A 25 18.34 2.54 -7.52
N GLY A 26 17.67 1.41 -7.34
CA GLY A 26 17.96 0.50 -6.24
C GLY A 26 19.34 -0.16 -6.41
N PRO A 27 20.19 -0.18 -5.38
CA PRO A 27 21.46 -0.90 -5.44
C PRO A 27 21.24 -2.40 -5.66
N LYS A 28 22.09 -3.04 -6.45
CA LYS A 28 22.05 -4.50 -6.67
C LYS A 28 22.18 -5.30 -5.36
N GLU A 29 22.88 -4.74 -4.38
CA GLU A 29 23.08 -5.31 -3.03
C GLU A 29 21.91 -5.04 -2.07
N ASN A 30 20.89 -4.29 -2.49
CA ASN A 30 19.66 -4.08 -1.73
C ASN A 30 18.59 -5.04 -2.25
N ASN A 31 18.36 -6.15 -1.53
CA ASN A 31 17.39 -7.17 -1.94
C ASN A 31 15.94 -6.68 -2.08
N ALA A 32 15.58 -5.56 -1.46
CA ALA A 32 14.25 -4.96 -1.61
C ALA A 32 14.18 -4.02 -2.82
N ALA A 33 15.22 -3.21 -3.00
CA ALA A 33 15.22 -2.15 -4.01
C ALA A 33 15.81 -2.56 -5.37
N CYS A 34 16.54 -3.68 -5.45
CA CYS A 34 17.35 -4.05 -6.63
C CYS A 34 16.56 -4.26 -7.93
N TYR A 35 15.24 -4.39 -7.84
CA TYR A 35 14.35 -4.55 -8.99
C TYR A 35 13.87 -3.23 -9.60
N PHE A 36 14.18 -2.09 -8.98
CA PHE A 36 13.66 -0.78 -9.38
C PHE A 36 14.72 0.11 -10.01
N ASN A 37 14.39 0.66 -11.17
CA ASN A 37 15.18 1.70 -11.82
C ASN A 37 14.98 3.06 -11.14
N ARG A 38 15.77 4.03 -11.60
CA ARG A 38 15.65 5.42 -11.16
C ARG A 38 14.22 5.93 -11.37
N ALA A 39 13.64 6.49 -10.31
CA ALA A 39 12.31 7.10 -10.32
C ALA A 39 11.14 6.15 -10.64
N GLU A 40 11.38 4.83 -10.66
CA GLU A 40 10.29 3.87 -10.63
C GLU A 40 9.64 3.87 -9.26
N PHE A 41 8.31 3.79 -9.26
CA PHE A 41 7.54 3.71 -8.04
C PHE A 41 7.46 2.25 -7.54
N THR A 42 7.34 2.11 -6.23
CA THR A 42 7.26 0.82 -5.52
C THR A 42 5.82 0.35 -5.39
N ASP A 43 5.62 -0.75 -4.67
CA ASP A 43 4.33 -1.29 -4.30
C ASP A 43 3.43 -0.26 -3.61
N ASP A 44 3.95 0.68 -2.80
CA ASP A 44 3.12 1.72 -2.16
C ASP A 44 2.27 2.51 -3.17
N THR A 45 2.91 3.01 -4.24
CA THR A 45 2.23 3.80 -5.27
C THR A 45 1.36 2.91 -6.14
N ALA A 46 1.82 1.70 -6.46
CA ALA A 46 1.04 0.76 -7.23
C ALA A 46 -0.26 0.37 -6.51
N MET A 47 -0.22 0.17 -5.20
CA MET A 47 -1.39 -0.12 -4.38
C MET A 47 -2.36 1.06 -4.33
N ALA A 48 -1.85 2.30 -4.25
CA ALA A 48 -2.69 3.50 -4.33
C ALA A 48 -3.38 3.63 -5.69
N LEU A 49 -2.68 3.31 -6.79
CA LEU A 49 -3.27 3.30 -8.14
C LEU A 49 -4.33 2.20 -8.29
N CYS A 50 -4.08 0.99 -7.78
CA CYS A 50 -5.07 -0.09 -7.80
C CYS A 50 -6.36 0.30 -7.05
N LEU A 51 -6.22 1.01 -5.93
CA LEU A 51 -7.36 1.55 -5.19
C LEU A 51 -8.08 2.64 -5.99
N ALA A 52 -7.35 3.57 -6.61
CA ALA A 52 -7.94 4.61 -7.45
C ALA A 52 -8.69 4.01 -8.65
N ASP A 53 -8.11 3.02 -9.33
CA ASP A 53 -8.74 2.31 -10.44
C ASP A 53 -10.04 1.62 -10.00
N ALA A 54 -10.04 1.00 -8.81
CA ALA A 54 -11.24 0.36 -8.26
C ALA A 54 -12.33 1.39 -7.92
N LEU A 55 -11.96 2.53 -7.35
CA LEU A 55 -12.91 3.62 -7.08
C LEU A 55 -13.50 4.18 -8.36
N LEU A 56 -12.69 4.36 -9.42
CA LEU A 56 -13.18 4.83 -10.71
C LEU A 56 -14.14 3.81 -11.35
N GLU A 57 -13.83 2.52 -11.27
CA GLU A 57 -14.69 1.45 -11.77
C GLU A 57 -16.03 1.38 -11.03
N CYS A 58 -16.03 1.66 -9.72
CA CYS A 58 -17.22 1.65 -8.87
C CYS A 58 -17.90 3.02 -8.73
N GLU A 59 -17.61 3.98 -9.62
CA GLU A 59 -18.20 5.34 -9.60
C GLU A 59 -18.06 6.05 -8.23
N GLY A 60 -16.92 5.85 -7.56
CA GLY A 60 -16.60 6.40 -6.25
C GLY A 60 -17.06 5.55 -5.06
N SER A 61 -17.73 4.42 -5.30
CA SER A 61 -18.11 3.49 -4.23
C SER A 61 -16.94 2.58 -3.85
N ILE A 62 -16.81 2.24 -2.57
CA ILE A 62 -15.76 1.34 -2.08
C ILE A 62 -16.26 -0.10 -2.16
N ASP A 63 -15.69 -0.88 -3.06
CA ASP A 63 -15.93 -2.33 -3.15
C ASP A 63 -14.63 -3.09 -2.86
N PRO A 64 -14.53 -3.81 -1.71
CA PRO A 64 -13.38 -4.63 -1.39
C PRO A 64 -13.02 -5.65 -2.47
N GLU A 65 -14.00 -6.27 -3.13
CA GLU A 65 -13.77 -7.34 -4.11
C GLU A 65 -13.10 -6.77 -5.36
N ILE A 66 -13.54 -5.60 -5.82
CA ILE A 66 -12.93 -4.87 -6.94
C ILE A 66 -11.52 -4.41 -6.57
N ILE A 67 -11.31 -3.90 -5.35
CA ILE A 67 -9.98 -3.52 -4.86
C ILE A 67 -9.05 -4.73 -4.82
N GLY A 68 -9.50 -5.85 -4.26
CA GLY A 68 -8.75 -7.10 -4.18
C GLY A 68 -8.37 -7.64 -5.56
N ARG A 69 -9.31 -7.62 -6.50
CA ARG A 69 -9.10 -8.00 -7.90
C ARG A 69 -8.04 -7.13 -8.58
N ASN A 70 -8.11 -5.80 -8.41
CA ASN A 70 -7.15 -4.89 -9.02
C ASN A 70 -5.73 -5.07 -8.45
N ILE A 71 -5.61 -5.29 -7.13
CA ILE A 71 -4.33 -5.59 -6.48
C ILE A 71 -3.76 -6.91 -6.99
N LEU A 72 -4.58 -7.97 -7.11
CA LEU A 72 -4.14 -9.26 -7.62
C LEU A 72 -3.64 -9.13 -9.07
N ALA A 73 -4.40 -8.44 -9.93
CA ALA A 73 -4.02 -8.22 -11.32
C ALA A 73 -2.70 -7.45 -11.45
N TRP A 74 -2.44 -6.46 -10.58
CA TRP A 74 -1.13 -5.81 -10.52
C TRP A 74 -0.03 -6.78 -10.06
N ALA A 75 -0.28 -7.56 -9.02
CA ALA A 75 0.70 -8.50 -8.45
C ALA A 75 1.14 -9.54 -9.48
N GLU A 76 0.22 -10.02 -10.32
CA GLU A 76 0.51 -10.93 -11.42
C GLU A 76 1.33 -10.26 -12.53
N ARG A 77 0.92 -9.07 -12.99
CA ARG A 77 1.66 -8.32 -14.03
C ARG A 77 3.09 -7.96 -13.61
N PHE A 78 3.28 -7.61 -12.34
CA PHE A 78 4.60 -7.23 -11.81
C PHE A 78 5.46 -8.43 -11.43
N ASP A 79 4.90 -9.65 -11.41
CA ASP A 79 5.55 -10.85 -10.86
C ASP A 79 5.92 -10.69 -9.37
N ALA A 80 5.01 -10.06 -8.62
CA ALA A 80 5.24 -9.64 -7.24
C ALA A 80 5.40 -10.82 -6.25
N PHE A 81 4.83 -11.98 -6.59
CA PHE A 81 4.95 -13.20 -5.79
C PHE A 81 6.39 -13.74 -5.75
N ASN A 82 7.10 -13.66 -6.88
CA ASN A 82 8.46 -14.16 -7.04
C ASN A 82 9.52 -13.12 -6.63
N LYS A 83 9.25 -11.82 -6.85
CA LYS A 83 10.21 -10.73 -6.58
C LYS A 83 10.34 -10.32 -5.11
N ASN A 84 9.69 -11.02 -4.18
CA ASN A 84 9.71 -10.73 -2.73
C ASN A 84 9.34 -9.27 -2.34
N VAL A 85 8.63 -8.56 -3.21
CA VAL A 85 8.10 -7.22 -2.94
C VAL A 85 6.84 -7.25 -2.06
N LEU A 86 6.11 -8.37 -2.05
CA LEU A 86 4.94 -8.54 -1.18
C LEU A 86 5.34 -9.10 0.19
N GLY A 87 4.89 -8.44 1.26
CA GLY A 87 4.96 -9.00 2.60
C GLY A 87 4.16 -10.32 2.75
N PRO A 88 4.52 -11.19 3.70
CA PRO A 88 3.93 -12.53 3.84
C PRO A 88 2.41 -12.52 4.00
N THR A 89 1.86 -11.58 4.76
CA THR A 89 0.39 -11.46 4.92
C THR A 89 -0.31 -11.06 3.62
N SER A 90 0.29 -10.17 2.83
CA SER A 90 -0.27 -9.77 1.53
C SER A 90 -0.22 -10.94 0.53
N LYS A 91 0.84 -11.76 0.54
CA LYS A 91 0.90 -12.97 -0.29
C LYS A 91 -0.21 -13.96 0.06
N ILE A 92 -0.45 -14.21 1.35
CA ILE A 92 -1.53 -15.10 1.82
C ILE A 92 -2.90 -14.57 1.38
N ALA A 93 -3.16 -13.28 1.59
CA ALA A 93 -4.41 -12.64 1.20
C ALA A 93 -4.66 -12.76 -0.30
N LEU A 94 -3.65 -12.43 -1.13
CA LEU A 94 -3.79 -12.44 -2.59
C LEU A 94 -3.91 -13.85 -3.16
N ASN A 95 -3.24 -14.85 -2.58
CA ASN A 95 -3.45 -16.24 -2.96
C ASN A 95 -4.89 -16.67 -2.66
N ALA A 96 -5.45 -16.32 -1.50
CA ALA A 96 -6.82 -16.66 -1.16
C ALA A 96 -7.85 -15.96 -2.08
N ILE A 97 -7.59 -14.69 -2.45
CA ILE A 97 -8.40 -13.98 -3.46
C ILE A 97 -8.31 -14.69 -4.81
N ARG A 98 -7.11 -15.11 -5.23
CA ARG A 98 -6.91 -15.88 -6.48
C ARG A 98 -7.67 -17.20 -6.48
N ASP A 99 -7.77 -17.85 -5.32
CA ASP A 99 -8.51 -19.10 -5.15
C ASP A 99 -10.05 -18.87 -5.04
N GLY A 100 -10.52 -17.64 -5.24
CA GLY A 100 -11.94 -17.27 -5.24
C GLY A 100 -12.56 -17.16 -3.85
N LYS A 101 -11.74 -17.09 -2.78
CA LYS A 101 -12.24 -16.92 -1.43
C LYS A 101 -12.77 -15.48 -1.24
N PRO A 102 -14.03 -15.29 -0.81
CA PRO A 102 -14.58 -13.96 -0.57
C PRO A 102 -13.76 -13.19 0.47
N ILE A 103 -13.59 -11.89 0.27
CA ILE A 103 -12.76 -11.04 1.14
C ILE A 103 -13.33 -11.01 2.56
N ALA A 104 -14.66 -11.05 2.71
CA ALA A 104 -15.32 -11.15 4.00
C ALA A 104 -14.83 -12.35 4.84
N ALA A 105 -14.52 -13.48 4.19
CA ALA A 105 -14.06 -14.71 4.82
C ALA A 105 -12.54 -14.80 5.06
N LEU A 106 -11.77 -13.78 4.65
CA LEU A 106 -10.33 -13.73 4.88
C LEU A 106 -10.01 -13.33 6.32
N GLU A 107 -9.20 -14.12 7.02
CA GLU A 107 -8.62 -13.76 8.32
C GLU A 107 -7.38 -12.87 8.10
N ASN A 108 -7.58 -11.73 7.45
CA ASN A 108 -6.50 -10.81 7.05
C ASN A 108 -6.03 -9.95 8.24
N ASN A 109 -5.39 -10.56 9.23
CA ASN A 109 -4.87 -9.87 10.41
C ASN A 109 -3.53 -9.13 10.16
N GLY A 110 -3.32 -8.57 8.96
CA GLY A 110 -2.11 -7.82 8.64
C GLY A 110 -1.92 -6.65 9.62
N VAL A 111 -0.80 -6.67 10.35
CA VAL A 111 -0.40 -5.63 11.34
C VAL A 111 0.65 -4.66 10.81
N THR A 112 0.99 -4.75 9.52
CA THR A 112 1.96 -3.86 8.87
C THR A 112 1.29 -2.61 8.28
N ASN A 113 2.09 -1.63 7.86
CA ASN A 113 1.64 -0.32 7.34
C ASN A 113 1.04 -0.38 5.92
N GLY A 114 0.80 -1.57 5.35
CA GLY A 114 0.35 -1.74 3.97
C GLY A 114 -1.01 -1.12 3.65
N ALA A 115 -1.88 -0.96 4.66
CA ALA A 115 -3.11 -0.18 4.51
C ALA A 115 -2.86 1.34 4.50
N ALA A 116 -1.99 1.81 5.39
CA ALA A 116 -1.71 3.23 5.57
C ALA A 116 -1.00 3.83 4.34
N MET A 117 -0.10 3.08 3.70
CA MET A 117 0.67 3.55 2.55
C MET A 117 -0.18 3.82 1.29
N ARG A 118 -1.40 3.26 1.21
CA ARG A 118 -2.27 3.34 0.02
C ARG A 118 -3.56 4.13 0.23
N VAL A 119 -3.77 4.75 1.40
CA VAL A 119 -5.04 5.42 1.75
C VAL A 119 -5.22 6.80 1.08
N SER A 120 -4.18 7.33 0.43
CA SER A 120 -4.20 8.68 -0.12
C SER A 120 -5.36 8.97 -1.09
N PRO A 121 -5.84 8.06 -1.96
CA PRO A 121 -7.00 8.31 -2.82
C PRO A 121 -8.29 8.57 -2.03
N LEU A 122 -8.49 7.89 -0.89
CA LEU A 122 -9.68 8.08 -0.05
C LEU A 122 -9.70 9.45 0.63
N GLY A 123 -8.52 9.98 0.97
CA GLY A 123 -8.39 11.35 1.49
C GLY A 123 -8.75 12.43 0.46
N CYS A 124 -8.71 12.12 -0.83
CA CYS A 124 -9.14 13.01 -1.91
C CYS A 124 -10.64 12.88 -2.21
N LEU A 125 -11.19 11.66 -2.12
CA LEU A 125 -12.57 11.35 -2.48
C LEU A 125 -13.57 11.66 -1.34
N LEU A 126 -13.23 11.31 -0.10
CA LEU A 126 -14.19 11.32 1.00
C LEU A 126 -14.31 12.71 1.65
N PRO A 127 -15.53 13.19 1.93
CA PRO A 127 -15.73 14.47 2.58
C PRO A 127 -15.17 14.47 4.02
N PRO A 128 -14.47 15.54 4.44
CA PRO A 128 -13.77 15.58 5.72
C PRO A 128 -14.68 15.73 6.95
N THR A 129 -15.99 15.85 6.74
CA THR A 129 -16.98 16.27 7.74
C THR A 129 -17.49 15.13 8.63
N ASN A 130 -17.32 13.86 8.23
CA ASN A 130 -17.75 12.71 9.02
C ASN A 130 -16.60 11.71 9.25
N LEU A 131 -15.93 11.84 10.39
CA LEU A 131 -14.80 10.99 10.77
C LEU A 131 -15.20 9.52 10.92
N THR A 132 -16.39 9.23 11.44
CA THR A 132 -16.85 7.85 11.65
C THR A 132 -17.08 7.15 10.31
N ALA A 133 -17.74 7.81 9.37
CA ALA A 133 -17.92 7.29 8.01
C ALA A 133 -16.56 7.10 7.32
N PHE A 134 -15.66 8.10 7.41
CA PHE A 134 -14.31 7.99 6.84
C PHE A 134 -13.54 6.78 7.38
N ILE A 135 -13.60 6.51 8.69
CA ILE A 135 -12.93 5.35 9.30
C ILE A 135 -13.52 4.03 8.77
N ALA A 136 -14.85 3.95 8.62
CA ALA A 136 -15.52 2.76 8.10
C ALA A 136 -15.12 2.48 6.64
N GLU A 137 -15.12 3.52 5.80
CA GLU A 137 -14.70 3.46 4.39
C GLU A 137 -13.21 3.04 4.25
N VAL A 138 -12.33 3.61 5.07
CA VAL A 138 -10.91 3.24 5.11
C VAL A 138 -10.73 1.78 5.55
N ALA A 139 -11.48 1.32 6.55
CA ALA A 139 -11.44 -0.08 6.98
C ALA A 139 -11.91 -1.01 5.87
N LEU A 140 -12.99 -0.64 5.16
CA LEU A 140 -13.53 -1.39 4.04
C LEU A 140 -12.52 -1.53 2.90
N ALA A 141 -11.89 -0.43 2.49
CA ALA A 141 -10.83 -0.43 1.47
C ALA A 141 -9.55 -1.16 1.90
N SER A 142 -9.30 -1.27 3.20
CA SER A 142 -8.13 -1.98 3.75
C SER A 142 -8.33 -3.49 3.84
N SER A 143 -9.59 -3.93 3.99
CA SER A 143 -9.99 -5.32 4.22
C SER A 143 -9.45 -6.39 3.24
N PRO A 144 -9.16 -6.09 1.95
CA PRO A 144 -8.60 -7.08 1.03
C PRO A 144 -7.22 -7.62 1.45
N THR A 145 -6.47 -6.88 2.27
CA THR A 145 -5.13 -7.32 2.72
C THR A 145 -4.85 -7.06 4.21
N HIS A 146 -5.54 -6.11 4.84
CA HIS A 146 -5.32 -5.72 6.24
C HIS A 146 -6.65 -5.35 6.92
N LYS A 147 -7.14 -6.22 7.80
CA LYS A 147 -8.34 -6.02 8.65
C LYS A 147 -8.01 -5.57 10.08
N SER A 148 -6.72 -5.44 10.45
CA SER A 148 -6.36 -5.09 11.84
C SER A 148 -6.56 -3.61 12.18
N ASP A 149 -6.97 -3.33 13.42
CA ASP A 149 -7.21 -1.98 13.95
C ASP A 149 -5.98 -1.06 13.85
N LEU A 150 -4.76 -1.62 13.92
CA LEU A 150 -3.50 -0.88 13.81
C LEU A 150 -3.25 -0.33 12.40
N ALA A 151 -3.60 -1.10 11.37
CA ALA A 151 -3.46 -0.70 9.98
C ALA A 151 -4.42 0.47 9.65
N VAL A 152 -5.63 0.43 10.21
CA VAL A 152 -6.62 1.52 10.14
C VAL A 152 -6.17 2.73 10.95
N ALA A 153 -5.53 2.54 12.11
CA ALA A 153 -4.99 3.63 12.93
C ALA A 153 -3.85 4.39 12.21
N GLY A 154 -2.97 3.70 11.47
CA GLY A 154 -1.95 4.33 10.64
C GLY A 154 -2.53 5.25 9.56
N ALA A 155 -3.65 4.83 8.95
CA ALA A 155 -4.38 5.64 7.97
C ALA A 155 -5.03 6.90 8.60
N ARG A 156 -5.44 6.85 9.88
CA ARG A 156 -5.93 8.04 10.61
C ARG A 156 -4.83 9.10 10.75
N GLY A 157 -3.56 8.70 10.83
CA GLY A 157 -2.42 9.63 10.94
C GLY A 157 -2.26 10.56 9.73
N CYS A 158 -2.52 10.07 8.51
CA CYS A 158 -2.46 10.87 7.28
C CYS A 158 -3.48 12.03 7.25
N ARG A 159 -4.56 11.95 8.04
CA ARG A 159 -5.54 13.04 8.23
C ARG A 159 -4.93 14.26 8.93
N LEU A 160 -4.03 14.05 9.89
CA LEU A 160 -3.54 15.13 10.77
C LEU A 160 -2.54 16.06 10.07
N GLY A 161 -1.88 15.60 9.00
CA GLY A 161 -0.96 16.46 8.22
C GLY A 161 -1.67 17.60 7.47
N ARG A 162 -2.97 17.46 7.18
CA ARG A 162 -3.76 18.48 6.44
C ARG A 162 -4.51 19.46 7.35
N LEU A 163 -4.70 19.12 8.63
CA LEU A 163 -5.27 20.04 9.63
C LEU A 163 -4.20 20.86 10.37
N ALA A 164 -2.92 20.46 10.30
CA ALA A 164 -1.80 21.18 10.91
C ALA A 164 -1.17 22.26 9.99
N SER A 165 -1.79 22.54 8.85
CA SER A 165 -1.33 23.54 7.86
C SER A 165 -2.39 24.58 7.50
N GLY A 166 -3.43 24.73 8.34
CA GLY A 166 -4.42 25.80 8.28
C GLY A 166 -4.19 26.86 9.35
#